data_AF-A0A7S2IDV3-F1
#
_entry.id   AF-A0A7S2IDV3-F1
#
_cell.length_a   1.000
_cell.length_b   1.000
_cell.length_c   1.000
_cell.angle_alpha   90.00
_cell.angle_beta   90.00
_cell.angle_gamma   90.00
#
_symmetry.space_group_name_H-M   'P 1'
#
loop_
_entity.id
_entity.type
_entity.pdbx_description
1 polymer ?
#
loop_
_entity_poly.entity_id
_entity_poly.type
_entity_poly.pdbx_seq_one_letter_code
_entity_poly.pdbx_strand_id
1 'polypeptide(L)'
;DGTEVAVKVQRPKALPTISKDLYVMRKAAGVVTELSNTLTAQTTDFKALVETFGEGLYTELDFRNEAYNQMKMAEYIANTPNCKGVIVPNVFLKHTTRHVLVSQWIDGTKLSDLPAERIKSGIREAQEVFLNQLLAWGFFHGDPHPGNLLYVNSGPDEGKLVLLDFGLIAQIPETDRDNIVSAVIHLGTQNWDGLVDDLIALKFLAPDCDRAAVTPPIVRVLRQYLK
;
A
#
# COMPACT_ATOMS: atom_id res chain seq x y z
N ASP A 1 29.81 -15.51 3.73
CA ASP A 1 29.33 -16.74 4.40
C ASP A 1 28.76 -17.76 3.41
N GLY A 2 28.54 -17.39 2.13
CA GLY A 2 28.01 -18.31 1.12
C GLY A 2 26.48 -18.30 1.05
N THR A 3 25.82 -17.42 1.81
CA THR A 3 24.38 -17.22 1.77
C THR A 3 23.97 -16.58 0.45
N GLU A 4 22.94 -17.14 -0.20
CA GLU A 4 22.35 -16.57 -1.41
C GLU A 4 21.54 -15.31 -1.09
N VAL A 5 21.69 -14.28 -1.94
CA VAL A 5 21.06 -12.97 -1.72
C VAL A 5 20.47 -12.40 -3.01
N ALA A 6 19.39 -11.67 -2.87
CA ALA A 6 18.87 -10.77 -3.89
C ALA A 6 19.51 -9.39 -3.72
N VAL A 7 19.99 -8.79 -4.83
CA VAL A 7 20.60 -7.45 -4.84
C VAL A 7 19.81 -6.53 -5.77
N LYS A 8 18.97 -5.68 -5.19
CA LYS A 8 18.22 -4.64 -5.93
C LYS A 8 19.13 -3.41 -6.07
N VAL A 9 19.43 -3.03 -7.30
CA VAL A 9 20.31 -1.90 -7.63
C VAL A 9 19.52 -0.79 -8.31
N GLN A 10 19.67 0.43 -7.82
CA GLN A 10 19.01 1.59 -8.43
C GLN A 10 19.60 1.89 -9.81
N ARG A 11 18.73 2.17 -10.79
CA ARG A 11 19.16 2.56 -12.13
C ARG A 11 20.05 3.82 -12.06
N PRO A 12 21.18 3.85 -12.80
CA PRO A 12 21.99 5.05 -12.86
C PRO A 12 21.13 6.20 -13.41
N LYS A 13 21.24 7.38 -12.78
CA LYS A 13 20.46 8.59 -13.12
C LYS A 13 18.96 8.54 -12.79
N ALA A 14 18.48 7.62 -11.94
CA ALA A 14 17.09 7.64 -11.48
C ALA A 14 16.70 9.00 -10.87
N LEU A 15 17.53 9.50 -9.94
CA LEU A 15 17.32 10.79 -9.28
C LEU A 15 17.18 11.98 -10.27
N PRO A 16 18.16 12.27 -11.16
CA PRO A 16 18.04 13.42 -12.06
C PRO A 16 16.88 13.28 -13.06
N THR A 17 16.53 12.06 -13.49
CA THR A 17 15.36 11.84 -14.36
C THR A 17 14.07 12.18 -13.61
N ILE A 18 13.87 11.61 -12.42
CA ILE A 18 12.68 11.87 -11.59
C ILE A 18 12.57 13.35 -11.23
N SER A 19 13.69 14.00 -10.87
CA SER A 19 13.69 15.44 -10.57
C SER A 19 13.26 16.29 -11.77
N LYS A 20 13.66 15.91 -12.98
CA LYS A 20 13.24 16.60 -14.22
C LYS A 20 11.76 16.38 -14.50
N ASP A 21 11.27 15.16 -14.34
CA ASP A 21 9.86 14.82 -14.59
C ASP A 21 8.94 15.53 -13.59
N LEU A 22 9.30 15.54 -12.30
CA LEU A 22 8.58 16.30 -11.27
C LEU A 22 8.57 17.80 -11.53
N TYR A 23 9.67 18.36 -12.05
CA TYR A 23 9.70 19.77 -12.45
C TYR A 23 8.70 20.07 -13.56
N VAL A 24 8.66 19.23 -14.61
CA VAL A 24 7.71 19.39 -15.73
C VAL A 24 6.27 19.22 -15.25
N MET A 25 5.99 18.20 -14.44
CA MET A 25 4.66 17.95 -13.87
C MET A 25 4.20 19.12 -13.00
N ARG A 26 5.07 19.70 -12.16
CA ARG A 26 4.72 20.85 -11.31
C ARG A 26 4.38 22.08 -12.14
N LYS A 27 5.08 22.31 -13.26
CA LYS A 27 4.76 23.40 -14.20
C LYS A 27 3.42 23.17 -14.90
N ALA A 28 3.17 21.96 -15.37
CA ALA A 28 1.89 21.59 -15.98
C ALA A 28 0.72 21.71 -15.00
N ALA A 29 0.90 21.26 -13.75
CA ALA A 29 -0.11 21.33 -12.71
C ALA A 29 -0.54 22.77 -12.41
N GLY A 30 0.39 23.74 -12.43
CA GLY A 30 0.05 25.16 -12.31
C GLY A 30 -0.89 25.64 -13.41
N VAL A 31 -0.56 25.33 -14.66
CA VAL A 31 -1.39 25.68 -15.84
C VAL A 31 -2.76 24.99 -15.77
N VAL A 32 -2.81 23.70 -15.43
CA VAL A 32 -4.06 22.94 -15.31
C VAL A 32 -4.94 23.49 -14.18
N THR A 33 -4.35 23.87 -13.06
CA THR A 33 -5.09 24.48 -11.93
C THR A 33 -5.73 25.80 -12.36
N GLU A 34 -4.98 26.67 -13.05
CA GLU A 34 -5.51 27.94 -13.58
C GLU A 34 -6.64 27.72 -14.60
N LEU A 35 -6.48 26.79 -15.55
CA LEU A 35 -7.54 26.45 -16.50
C LEU A 35 -8.76 25.82 -15.81
N SER A 36 -8.56 24.89 -14.88
CA SER A 36 -9.64 24.20 -14.17
C SER A 36 -10.49 25.17 -13.39
N ASN A 37 -9.87 26.08 -12.64
CA ASN A 37 -10.56 27.13 -11.88
C ASN A 37 -11.34 28.09 -12.79
N THR A 38 -10.90 28.26 -14.04
CA THR A 38 -11.55 29.15 -15.01
C THR A 38 -12.71 28.47 -15.74
N LEU A 39 -12.59 27.17 -16.03
CA LEU A 39 -13.50 26.43 -16.92
C LEU A 39 -14.49 25.53 -16.19
N THR A 40 -14.26 25.23 -14.90
CA THR A 40 -15.05 24.27 -14.13
C THR A 40 -15.24 24.75 -12.69
N ALA A 41 -16.20 24.16 -11.98
CA ALA A 41 -16.36 24.35 -10.53
C ALA A 41 -15.43 23.45 -9.69
N GLN A 42 -14.46 22.77 -10.31
CA GLN A 42 -13.54 21.88 -9.59
C GLN A 42 -12.48 22.70 -8.83
N THR A 43 -12.29 22.38 -7.56
CA THR A 43 -11.35 23.03 -6.65
C THR A 43 -10.11 22.17 -6.38
N THR A 44 -9.82 21.21 -7.25
CA THR A 44 -8.71 20.27 -7.08
C THR A 44 -7.37 21.00 -7.10
N ASP A 45 -6.59 20.85 -6.02
CA ASP A 45 -5.22 21.35 -5.96
C ASP A 45 -4.26 20.35 -6.62
N PHE A 46 -4.12 20.46 -7.95
CA PHE A 46 -3.21 19.61 -8.71
C PHE A 46 -1.75 19.83 -8.33
N LYS A 47 -1.39 21.01 -7.81
CA LYS A 47 -0.03 21.29 -7.39
C LYS A 47 0.31 20.55 -6.11
N ALA A 48 -0.58 20.59 -5.11
CA ALA A 48 -0.45 19.79 -3.90
C ALA A 48 -0.37 18.29 -4.22
N LEU A 49 -1.18 17.81 -5.17
CA LEU A 49 -1.14 16.41 -5.62
C LEU A 49 0.25 16.02 -6.17
N VAL A 50 0.84 16.85 -7.03
CA VAL A 50 2.19 16.61 -7.58
C VAL A 50 3.26 16.68 -6.50
N GLU A 51 3.12 17.55 -5.50
CA GLU A 51 4.05 17.66 -4.38
C GLU A 51 4.05 16.39 -3.52
N THR A 52 2.87 15.91 -3.11
CA THR A 52 2.71 14.63 -2.40
C THR A 52 3.28 13.46 -3.20
N PHE A 53 3.00 13.40 -4.50
CA PHE A 53 3.54 12.36 -5.38
C PHE A 53 5.08 12.42 -5.45
N GLY A 54 5.64 13.63 -5.52
CA GLY A 54 7.08 13.83 -5.54
C GLY A 54 7.76 13.37 -4.26
N GLU A 55 7.20 13.68 -3.09
CA GLU A 55 7.71 13.21 -1.80
C GLU A 55 7.77 11.68 -1.73
N GLY A 56 6.74 10.98 -2.23
CA GLY A 56 6.72 9.53 -2.34
C GLY A 56 7.88 8.99 -3.19
N LEU A 57 8.06 9.53 -4.40
CA LEU A 57 9.15 9.11 -5.30
C LEU A 57 10.54 9.35 -4.70
N TYR A 58 10.75 10.48 -4.02
CA TYR A 58 12.05 10.74 -3.37
C TYR A 58 12.31 9.79 -2.20
N THR A 59 11.27 9.40 -1.47
CA THR A 59 11.37 8.43 -0.37
C THR A 59 11.78 7.06 -0.89
N GLU A 60 11.25 6.65 -2.05
CA GLU A 60 11.56 5.38 -2.72
C GLU A 60 13.00 5.32 -3.27
N LEU A 61 13.60 6.49 -3.58
CA LEU A 61 14.98 6.58 -4.06
C LEU A 61 16.05 6.29 -2.98
N ASP A 62 15.65 6.08 -1.73
CA ASP A 62 16.53 5.65 -0.66
C ASP A 62 16.16 4.25 -0.18
N PHE A 63 16.87 3.25 -0.70
CA PHE A 63 16.66 1.84 -0.37
C PHE A 63 16.91 1.47 1.11
N ARG A 64 17.45 2.38 1.91
CA ARG A 64 17.47 2.20 3.37
C ARG A 64 16.07 2.27 3.96
N ASN A 65 15.19 3.13 3.43
CA ASN A 65 13.80 3.23 3.85
C ASN A 65 13.07 1.92 3.58
N GLU A 66 13.20 1.38 2.36
CA GLU A 66 12.65 0.08 1.98
C GLU A 66 13.17 -1.05 2.89
N ALA A 67 14.47 -1.07 3.20
CA ALA A 67 15.06 -2.02 4.14
C ALA A 67 14.43 -1.95 5.54
N TYR A 68 14.28 -0.75 6.12
CA TYR A 68 13.67 -0.58 7.43
C TYR A 68 12.20 -0.97 7.42
N ASN A 69 11.47 -0.62 6.35
CA ASN A 69 10.09 -1.02 6.17
C ASN A 69 9.92 -2.54 6.10
N GLN A 70 10.78 -3.21 5.34
CA GLN A 70 10.82 -4.65 5.20
C GLN A 70 11.07 -5.34 6.55
N MET A 71 12.05 -4.87 7.32
CA MET A 71 12.32 -5.40 8.66
C MET A 71 11.15 -5.21 9.61
N LYS A 72 10.54 -4.01 9.63
CA LYS A 72 9.38 -3.73 10.47
C LYS A 72 8.17 -4.60 10.10
N MET A 73 7.93 -4.83 8.80
CA MET A 73 6.88 -5.75 8.36
C MET A 73 7.17 -7.20 8.81
N ALA A 74 8.42 -7.65 8.70
CA ALA A 74 8.81 -8.97 9.17
C ALA A 74 8.53 -9.14 10.69
N GLU A 75 8.79 -8.10 11.49
CA GLU A 75 8.47 -8.09 12.92
C GLU A 75 6.96 -8.17 13.19
N TYR A 76 6.13 -7.41 12.46
CA TYR A 76 4.68 -7.48 12.61
C TYR A 76 4.13 -8.88 12.30
N ILE A 77 4.60 -9.48 11.21
CA ILE A 77 4.18 -10.83 10.78
C ILE A 77 4.63 -11.88 11.80
N ALA A 78 5.88 -11.82 12.26
CA ALA A 78 6.41 -12.78 13.22
C ALA A 78 5.67 -12.76 14.57
N ASN A 79 5.22 -11.58 15.00
CA ASN A 79 4.51 -11.38 16.27
C ASN A 79 2.99 -11.62 16.18
N THR A 80 2.46 -11.96 14.99
CA THR A 80 1.02 -12.11 14.77
C THR A 80 0.67 -13.58 14.45
N PRO A 81 0.02 -14.33 15.35
CA PRO A 81 -0.14 -15.78 15.23
C PRO A 81 -0.83 -16.29 13.96
N ASN A 82 -1.79 -15.54 13.41
CA ASN A 82 -2.49 -15.89 12.17
C ASN A 82 -1.68 -15.54 10.90
N CYS A 83 -0.64 -14.72 10.99
CA CYS A 83 0.13 -14.31 9.80
C CYS A 83 1.28 -15.28 9.41
N LYS A 84 1.40 -16.44 10.06
CA LYS A 84 2.53 -17.37 9.87
C LYS A 84 2.63 -18.02 8.47
N GLY A 85 1.57 -17.93 7.67
CA GLY A 85 1.55 -18.37 6.28
C GLY A 85 2.27 -17.41 5.31
N VAL A 86 2.70 -16.24 5.79
CA VAL A 86 3.42 -15.22 5.02
C VAL A 86 4.81 -15.01 5.60
N ILE A 87 5.80 -14.80 4.73
CA ILE A 87 7.17 -14.48 5.11
C ILE A 87 7.65 -13.22 4.40
N VAL A 88 8.61 -12.55 5.02
CA VAL A 88 9.31 -11.39 4.47
C VAL A 88 10.80 -11.74 4.44
N PRO A 89 11.50 -11.57 3.30
CA PRO A 89 12.92 -11.92 3.23
C PRO A 89 13.74 -11.13 4.26
N ASN A 90 14.75 -11.75 4.85
CA ASN A 90 15.64 -11.04 5.78
C ASN A 90 16.46 -9.98 5.05
N VAL A 91 16.65 -8.81 5.68
CA VAL A 91 17.48 -7.73 5.13
C VAL A 91 18.91 -7.82 5.66
N PHE A 92 19.89 -7.69 4.76
CA PHE A 92 21.30 -7.62 5.12
C PHE A 92 21.74 -6.16 5.24
N LEU A 93 21.37 -5.50 6.36
CA LEU A 93 21.61 -4.06 6.57
C LEU A 93 23.06 -3.60 6.33
N LYS A 94 24.05 -4.43 6.68
CA LYS A 94 25.48 -4.11 6.48
C LYS A 94 25.87 -3.98 5.00
N HIS A 95 25.07 -4.55 4.10
CA HIS A 95 25.27 -4.51 2.65
C HIS A 95 24.27 -3.59 1.93
N THR A 96 23.32 -3.00 2.67
CA THR A 96 22.35 -2.04 2.14
C THR A 96 22.90 -0.62 2.18
N THR A 97 22.70 0.11 1.09
CA THR A 97 23.02 1.53 0.95
C THR A 97 21.81 2.28 0.38
N ARG A 98 21.94 3.59 0.16
CA ARG A 98 20.88 4.37 -0.50
C ARG A 98 20.50 3.83 -1.88
N HIS A 99 21.43 3.22 -2.61
CA HIS A 99 21.24 2.81 -4.01
C HIS A 99 21.25 1.29 -4.21
N VAL A 100 21.47 0.51 -3.15
CA VAL A 100 21.56 -0.95 -3.19
C VAL A 100 20.83 -1.53 -1.99
N LEU A 101 19.85 -2.39 -2.21
CA LEU A 101 19.18 -3.19 -1.18
C LEU A 101 19.62 -4.65 -1.32
N VAL A 102 20.07 -5.24 -0.22
CA VAL A 102 20.46 -6.65 -0.17
C VAL A 102 19.53 -7.39 0.79
N SER A 103 18.84 -8.40 0.28
CA SER A 103 17.89 -9.23 1.04
C SER A 103 18.10 -10.71 0.75
N GLN A 104 17.51 -11.56 1.59
CA GLN A 104 17.53 -13.01 1.43
C GLN A 104 16.96 -13.40 0.07
N TRP A 105 17.69 -14.26 -0.65
CA TRP A 105 17.15 -14.88 -1.85
C TRP A 105 16.06 -15.87 -1.46
N ILE A 106 14.92 -15.80 -2.14
CA ILE A 106 13.84 -16.77 -2.00
C ILE A 106 13.60 -17.42 -3.36
N ASP A 107 13.78 -18.74 -3.41
CA ASP A 107 13.35 -19.55 -4.56
C ASP A 107 11.82 -19.69 -4.53
N GLY A 108 11.16 -18.91 -5.38
CA GLY A 108 9.71 -18.89 -5.45
C GLY A 108 9.16 -18.54 -6.82
N THR A 109 7.91 -18.94 -7.07
CA THR A 109 7.17 -18.62 -8.28
C THR A 109 6.25 -17.42 -8.03
N LYS A 110 6.27 -16.45 -8.95
CA LYS A 110 5.41 -15.27 -8.88
C LYS A 110 3.94 -15.65 -8.91
N LEU A 111 3.13 -14.95 -8.14
CA LEU A 111 1.69 -15.17 -8.09
C LEU A 111 1.04 -14.94 -9.47
N SER A 112 1.56 -14.01 -10.27
CA SER A 112 1.11 -13.74 -11.64
C SER A 112 1.30 -14.92 -12.61
N ASP A 113 2.22 -15.84 -12.29
CA ASP A 113 2.64 -16.91 -13.20
C ASP A 113 2.00 -18.25 -12.82
N LEU A 114 1.20 -18.27 -11.75
CA LEU A 114 0.55 -19.46 -11.22
C LEU A 114 -0.86 -19.67 -11.78
N PRO A 115 -1.31 -20.93 -11.90
CA PRO A 115 -2.69 -21.23 -12.25
C PRO A 115 -3.64 -20.73 -11.15
N ALA A 116 -4.87 -20.36 -11.53
CA ALA A 116 -5.84 -19.74 -10.64
C ALA A 116 -6.14 -20.56 -9.38
N GLU A 117 -6.06 -21.89 -9.47
CA GLU A 117 -6.26 -22.83 -8.38
C GLU A 117 -5.18 -22.69 -7.29
N ARG A 118 -3.92 -22.46 -7.69
CA ARG A 118 -2.80 -22.20 -6.77
C ARG A 118 -2.82 -20.79 -6.22
N ILE A 119 -3.34 -19.82 -6.97
CA ILE A 119 -3.56 -18.47 -6.44
C ILE A 119 -4.56 -18.54 -5.28
N LYS A 120 -5.67 -19.26 -5.47
CA LYS A 120 -6.73 -19.40 -4.45
C LYS A 120 -6.24 -19.93 -3.11
N SER A 121 -5.23 -20.80 -3.09
CA SER A 121 -4.76 -21.41 -1.84
C SER A 121 -4.07 -20.46 -0.87
N GLY A 122 -3.56 -19.31 -1.33
CA GLY A 122 -2.89 -18.30 -0.48
C GLY A 122 -3.63 -16.98 -0.37
N ILE A 123 -4.85 -16.91 -0.93
CA ILE A 123 -5.73 -15.74 -0.77
C ILE A 123 -6.03 -15.51 0.70
N ARG A 124 -6.22 -16.59 1.48
CA ARG A 124 -6.56 -16.50 2.90
C ARG A 124 -5.42 -15.86 3.71
N GLU A 125 -4.19 -16.33 3.49
CA GLU A 125 -2.98 -15.86 4.14
C GLU A 125 -2.68 -14.41 3.76
N ALA A 126 -2.81 -14.08 2.48
CA ALA A 126 -2.71 -12.71 2.00
C ALA A 126 -3.76 -11.81 2.67
N GLN A 127 -5.02 -12.21 2.67
CA GLN A 127 -6.12 -11.47 3.30
C GLN A 127 -5.88 -11.22 4.78
N GLU A 128 -5.45 -12.24 5.54
CA GLU A 128 -5.15 -12.08 6.96
C GLU A 128 -4.05 -11.04 7.18
N VAL A 129 -2.97 -11.06 6.39
CA VAL A 129 -1.91 -10.05 6.50
C VAL A 129 -2.39 -8.67 6.08
N PHE A 130 -3.11 -8.52 4.97
CA PHE A 130 -3.64 -7.22 4.53
C PHE A 130 -4.64 -6.61 5.51
N LEU A 131 -5.51 -7.43 6.09
CA LEU A 131 -6.46 -6.97 7.10
C LEU A 131 -5.74 -6.54 8.38
N ASN A 132 -4.71 -7.27 8.82
CA ASN A 132 -3.91 -6.84 9.96
C ASN A 132 -3.17 -5.53 9.69
N GLN A 133 -2.59 -5.36 8.50
CA GLN A 133 -1.96 -4.09 8.10
C GLN A 133 -2.92 -2.90 8.21
N LEU A 134 -4.15 -3.07 7.69
CA LEU A 134 -5.16 -2.02 7.64
C LEU A 134 -5.82 -1.76 8.99
N LEU A 135 -6.16 -2.80 9.75
CA LEU A 135 -7.05 -2.72 10.92
C LEU A 135 -6.32 -2.81 12.26
N ALA A 136 -5.10 -3.39 12.30
CA ALA A 136 -4.37 -3.60 13.55
C ALA A 136 -3.05 -2.82 13.59
N TRP A 137 -2.17 -3.03 12.62
CA TRP A 137 -0.81 -2.48 12.65
C TRP A 137 -0.77 -1.00 12.22
N GLY A 138 -1.68 -0.59 11.35
CA GLY A 138 -1.62 0.72 10.68
C GLY A 138 -0.35 0.88 9.84
N PHE A 139 0.28 -0.22 9.42
CA PHE A 139 1.49 -0.24 8.61
C PHE A 139 1.15 -0.93 7.29
N PHE A 140 0.71 -0.13 6.32
CA PHE A 140 0.00 -0.59 5.14
C PHE A 140 0.89 -0.57 3.90
N HIS A 141 1.02 -1.73 3.26
CA HIS A 141 1.67 -1.91 1.97
C HIS A 141 0.85 -1.26 0.87
N GLY A 142 1.37 -0.17 0.32
CA GLY A 142 0.65 0.67 -0.66
C GLY A 142 0.56 0.08 -2.07
N ASP A 143 1.46 -0.85 -2.43
CA ASP A 143 1.45 -1.49 -3.76
C ASP A 143 1.58 -3.03 -3.73
N PRO A 144 0.62 -3.77 -3.15
CA PRO A 144 0.68 -5.22 -3.06
C PRO A 144 0.21 -5.88 -4.37
N HIS A 145 0.87 -5.58 -5.48
CA HIS A 145 0.53 -6.15 -6.77
C HIS A 145 0.98 -7.62 -6.87
N PRO A 146 0.36 -8.48 -7.72
CA PRO A 146 0.74 -9.88 -7.86
C PRO A 146 2.22 -10.15 -8.17
N GLY A 147 2.92 -9.19 -8.78
CA GLY A 147 4.37 -9.28 -9.03
C GLY A 147 5.26 -9.14 -7.78
N ASN A 148 4.72 -8.66 -6.65
CA ASN A 148 5.41 -8.51 -5.36
C ASN A 148 5.07 -9.67 -4.41
N LEU A 149 4.43 -10.71 -4.95
CA LEU A 149 4.00 -11.89 -4.24
C LEU A 149 4.61 -13.13 -4.88
N LEU A 150 5.29 -13.96 -4.08
CA LEU A 150 5.81 -15.26 -4.50
C LEU A 150 5.22 -16.36 -3.63
N TYR A 151 5.17 -17.59 -4.12
CA TYR A 151 5.17 -18.77 -3.25
C TYR A 151 6.54 -19.40 -3.23
N VAL A 152 6.99 -19.81 -2.04
CA VAL A 152 8.23 -20.56 -1.88
C VAL A 152 8.08 -21.95 -2.54
N ASN A 153 9.03 -22.30 -3.42
CA ASN A 153 9.00 -23.54 -4.19
C ASN A 153 9.55 -24.74 -3.42
N SER A 154 10.46 -24.52 -2.48
CA SER A 154 11.18 -25.59 -1.80
C SER A 154 11.69 -25.15 -0.41
N GLY A 155 12.01 -26.14 0.44
CA GLY A 155 12.58 -25.91 1.76
C GLY A 155 11.55 -25.83 2.89
N PRO A 156 11.96 -25.36 4.09
CA PRO A 156 11.11 -25.40 5.28
C PRO A 156 9.88 -24.46 5.21
N ASP A 157 9.92 -23.49 4.29
CA ASP A 157 8.87 -22.51 4.05
C ASP A 157 8.05 -22.82 2.78
N GLU A 158 8.19 -24.01 2.20
CA GLU A 158 7.46 -24.43 0.99
C GLU A 158 5.95 -24.13 1.11
N GLY A 159 5.39 -23.50 0.07
CA GLY A 159 3.98 -23.14 0.01
C GLY A 159 3.58 -21.89 0.80
N LYS A 160 4.50 -21.25 1.53
CA LYS A 160 4.25 -19.94 2.15
C LYS A 160 4.27 -18.83 1.11
N LEU A 161 3.49 -17.79 1.38
CA LEU A 161 3.47 -16.56 0.58
C LEU A 161 4.63 -15.65 0.99
N VAL A 162 5.28 -15.03 0.04
CA VAL A 162 6.38 -14.08 0.27
C VAL A 162 5.90 -12.70 -0.14
N LEU A 163 6.04 -11.73 0.77
CA LEU A 163 5.86 -10.31 0.44
C LEU A 163 7.22 -9.71 0.04
N LEU A 164 7.23 -9.03 -1.10
CA LEU A 164 8.36 -8.29 -1.64
C LEU A 164 7.99 -6.82 -1.81
N ASP A 165 9.02 -5.99 -2.05
CA ASP A 165 8.92 -4.55 -2.31
C ASP A 165 8.20 -3.74 -1.21
N PHE A 166 9.00 -3.21 -0.30
CA PHE A 166 8.51 -2.37 0.79
C PHE A 166 8.80 -0.88 0.55
N GLY A 167 8.94 -0.49 -0.72
CA GLY A 167 9.25 0.88 -1.13
C GLY A 167 8.10 1.84 -0.83
N LEU A 168 6.85 1.35 -0.91
CA LEU A 168 5.65 2.13 -0.64
C LEU A 168 4.90 1.59 0.58
N ILE A 169 5.19 2.16 1.75
CA ILE A 169 4.42 1.92 2.97
C ILE A 169 3.74 3.20 3.45
N ALA A 170 2.46 3.09 3.76
CA ALA A 170 1.70 4.12 4.45
C ALA A 170 1.56 3.80 5.94
N GLN A 171 1.75 4.81 6.78
CA GLN A 171 1.43 4.72 8.20
C GLN A 171 0.04 5.32 8.42
N ILE A 172 -0.90 4.48 8.83
CA ILE A 172 -2.28 4.89 9.16
C ILE A 172 -2.32 5.28 10.63
N PRO A 173 -2.73 6.52 10.97
CA PRO A 173 -2.94 6.93 12.35
C PRO A 173 -3.92 6.03 13.08
N GLU A 174 -3.73 5.82 14.37
CA GLU A 174 -4.62 5.01 15.21
C GLU A 174 -6.08 5.49 15.15
N THR A 175 -6.31 6.81 15.18
CA THR A 175 -7.65 7.39 15.04
C THR A 175 -8.32 7.00 13.72
N ASP A 176 -7.57 7.02 12.62
CA ASP A 176 -8.10 6.69 11.30
C ASP A 176 -8.35 5.19 11.20
N ARG A 177 -7.49 4.38 11.82
CA ARG A 177 -7.66 2.93 11.92
C ARG A 177 -8.94 2.56 12.66
N ASP A 178 -9.22 3.22 13.78
CA ASP A 178 -10.45 3.02 14.55
C ASP A 178 -11.69 3.42 13.74
N ASN A 179 -11.62 4.53 12.99
CA ASN A 179 -12.68 4.94 12.08
C ASN A 179 -12.88 3.96 10.91
N ILE A 180 -11.82 3.34 10.39
CA ILE A 180 -11.91 2.27 9.37
C ILE A 180 -12.61 1.05 9.97
N VAL A 181 -12.26 0.63 11.19
CA VAL A 181 -12.93 -0.48 11.87
C VAL A 181 -14.41 -0.18 12.09
N SER A 182 -14.73 1.03 12.55
CA SER A 182 -16.11 1.52 12.70
C SER A 182 -16.86 1.47 11.37
N ALA A 183 -16.26 1.96 10.28
CA ALA A 183 -16.84 1.94 8.94
C ALA A 183 -17.16 0.51 8.45
N VAL A 184 -16.27 -0.45 8.71
CA VAL A 184 -16.51 -1.87 8.37
C VAL A 184 -17.69 -2.43 9.18
N ILE A 185 -17.80 -2.11 10.46
CA ILE A 185 -18.92 -2.53 11.32
C ILE A 185 -20.24 -1.89 10.84
N HIS A 186 -20.25 -0.59 10.55
CA HIS A 186 -21.43 0.11 10.06
C HIS A 186 -21.86 -0.38 8.68
N LEU A 187 -20.91 -0.69 7.80
CA LEU A 187 -21.19 -1.31 6.51
C LEU A 187 -21.84 -2.69 6.71
N GLY A 188 -21.26 -3.56 7.55
CA GLY A 188 -21.78 -4.90 7.82
C GLY A 188 -23.17 -4.92 8.48
N THR A 189 -23.44 -3.95 9.35
CA THR A 189 -24.74 -3.78 10.03
C THR A 189 -25.75 -2.96 9.21
N GLN A 190 -25.36 -2.48 8.03
CA GLN A 190 -26.15 -1.58 7.20
C GLN A 190 -26.56 -0.28 7.92
N ASN A 191 -25.75 0.19 8.88
CA ASN A 191 -25.90 1.50 9.49
C ASN A 191 -25.32 2.57 8.56
N TRP A 192 -26.11 3.02 7.58
CA TRP A 192 -25.66 3.97 6.57
C TRP A 192 -25.34 5.36 7.14
N ASP A 193 -26.07 5.80 8.16
CA ASP A 193 -25.81 7.10 8.79
C ASP A 193 -24.48 7.08 9.54
N GLY A 194 -24.21 6.01 10.30
CA GLY A 194 -22.91 5.81 10.96
C GLY A 194 -21.77 5.69 9.95
N LEU A 195 -21.97 5.00 8.83
CA LEU A 195 -20.96 4.91 7.77
C LEU A 195 -20.64 6.30 7.17
N VAL A 196 -21.63 7.17 7.01
CA VAL A 196 -21.39 8.55 6.56
C VAL A 196 -20.57 9.32 7.61
N ASP A 197 -20.84 9.14 8.90
CA ASP A 197 -20.04 9.76 9.97
C ASP A 197 -18.57 9.28 9.92
N ASP A 198 -18.34 7.98 9.72
CA ASP A 198 -16.98 7.44 9.59
C ASP A 198 -16.26 8.01 8.35
N LEU A 199 -16.97 8.14 7.22
CA LEU A 199 -16.40 8.72 5.99
C LEU A 199 -16.07 10.21 6.15
N ILE A 200 -16.83 10.95 6.96
CA ILE A 200 -16.51 12.34 7.33
C ILE A 200 -15.27 12.35 8.25
N ALA A 201 -15.21 11.47 9.25
CA ALA A 201 -14.08 11.38 10.17
C ALA A 201 -12.77 11.01 9.44
N LEU A 202 -12.86 10.15 8.42
CA LEU A 202 -11.78 9.78 7.51
C LEU A 202 -11.47 10.83 6.43
N LYS A 203 -12.21 11.95 6.41
CA LYS A 203 -12.06 13.05 5.43
C LYS A 203 -12.32 12.64 3.98
N PHE A 204 -13.04 11.54 3.76
CA PHE A 204 -13.57 11.19 2.43
C PHE A 204 -14.77 12.05 2.05
N LEU A 205 -15.50 12.56 3.05
CA LEU A 205 -16.60 13.50 2.88
C LEU A 205 -16.32 14.78 3.66
N ALA A 206 -16.81 15.91 3.13
CA ALA A 206 -16.76 17.17 3.84
C ALA A 206 -17.70 17.14 5.06
N PRO A 207 -17.34 17.78 6.19
CA PRO A 207 -18.17 17.79 7.39
C PRO A 207 -19.58 18.38 7.18
N ASP A 208 -19.72 19.26 6.20
CA ASP A 208 -20.95 19.95 5.80
C ASP A 208 -21.64 19.31 4.58
N CYS A 209 -21.25 18.08 4.19
CA CYS A 209 -21.85 17.42 3.03
C CYS A 209 -23.36 17.20 3.21
N ASP A 210 -24.11 17.30 2.10
CA ASP A 210 -25.54 16.99 2.11
C ASP A 210 -25.74 15.47 2.21
N ARG A 211 -26.01 15.00 3.43
CA ARG A 211 -26.27 13.59 3.76
C ARG A 211 -27.38 13.00 2.91
N ALA A 212 -28.44 13.76 2.61
CA ALA A 212 -29.55 13.26 1.81
C ALA A 212 -29.14 13.02 0.35
N ALA A 213 -28.16 13.79 -0.16
CA ALA A 213 -27.60 13.63 -1.49
C ALA A 213 -26.54 12.52 -1.56
N VAL A 214 -25.68 12.37 -0.54
CA VAL A 214 -24.56 11.41 -0.57
C VAL A 214 -24.92 10.00 -0.12
N THR A 215 -25.90 9.82 0.76
CA THR A 215 -26.27 8.50 1.26
C THR A 215 -26.80 7.57 0.15
N PRO A 216 -27.76 7.97 -0.71
CA PRO A 216 -28.29 7.09 -1.75
C PRO A 216 -27.24 6.49 -2.70
N PRO A 217 -26.25 7.24 -3.24
CA PRO A 217 -25.20 6.65 -4.07
C PRO A 217 -24.28 5.72 -3.28
N ILE A 218 -23.95 6.03 -2.02
CA ILE A 218 -23.15 5.15 -1.14
C ILE A 218 -23.88 3.82 -0.94
N VAL A 219 -25.17 3.85 -0.57
CA VAL A 219 -25.98 2.63 -0.40
C VAL A 219 -26.02 1.84 -1.70
N ARG A 220 -26.26 2.50 -2.84
CA ARG A 220 -26.34 1.82 -4.14
C ARG A 220 -25.04 1.09 -4.48
N VAL A 221 -23.88 1.72 -4.25
CA VAL A 221 -22.57 1.14 -4.57
C VAL A 221 -22.15 0.07 -3.57
N LEU A 222 -22.40 0.26 -2.28
CA LEU A 222 -21.86 -0.65 -1.25
C LEU A 222 -22.80 -1.82 -0.95
N ARG A 223 -24.11 -1.66 -1.09
CA ARG A 223 -25.09 -2.74 -0.85
C ARG A 223 -24.86 -3.95 -1.76
N GLN A 224 -24.28 -3.78 -2.94
CA GLN A 224 -23.98 -4.91 -3.84
C GLN A 224 -22.93 -5.88 -3.29
N TYR A 225 -22.13 -5.44 -2.31
CA TYR A 225 -21.06 -6.22 -1.69
C TYR A 225 -21.48 -6.88 -0.36
N LEU A 226 -22.70 -6.64 0.12
CA LEU A 226 -23.24 -7.22 1.37
C LEU A 226 -24.10 -8.47 1.14
N LYS A 227 -23.89 -9.16 0.02
CA LYS A 227 -24.61 -10.38 -0.34
C LYS A 227 -23.96 -11.62 0.26
#